data_AF-A0A4Z0BSR3-F1
#
_entry.id   AF-A0A4Z0BSR3-F1
#
_cell.length_a   1.000
_cell.length_b   1.000
_cell.length_c   1.000
_cell.angle_alpha   90.00
_cell.angle_beta   90.00
_cell.angle_gamma   90.00
#
_symmetry.space_group_name_H-M   'P 1'
#
loop_
_entity.id
_entity.type
_entity.pdbx_description
1 polymer ?
#
loop_
_entity_poly.entity_id
_entity_poly.type
_entity_poly.pdbx_seq_one_letter_code
_entity_poly.pdbx_strand_id
1 'polypeptide(L)'
;MFLLLRIRQAFRLVLALCACIAGATAPAQTPEASATEQQRRATERAAQQRQRLEPRPEVHLQPDGHHTARRIPPEEAPCFPIDTLRLEGELHERFSWLLGHADGHLQLAPPDPVIGRCLGTQGIQIVIDRLQHALVAAGYVTSRVMAGPQNLQTGALVLTLLPGRVGAVRFTDGTGERASRWNTVPASSGEVLNLRDVEQALENFQRAPSAEVDVEIAPGQEPGTSDLLIAHRQPMPLRISATADDSGTRSTGKFQGSFTFSHDSPLNLSDLFYLTLLHEAFGEIPIAHAPVVARSGAAARGRLTGGGGAVQGLTSIVFINSGGALTSNATNGLQAR
;
A
#
# COMPACT_ATOMS: atom_id res chain seq x y z
N MET A 1 -18.82 4.17 -26.27
CA MET A 1 -18.47 4.82 -27.56
C MET A 1 -18.15 6.31 -27.46
N PHE A 2 -18.47 7.01 -26.35
CA PHE A 2 -18.13 8.43 -26.14
C PHE A 2 -16.76 8.67 -25.46
N LEU A 3 -16.18 7.68 -24.77
CA LEU A 3 -14.88 7.82 -24.08
C LEU A 3 -13.68 7.80 -25.05
N LEU A 4 -13.78 7.03 -26.14
CA LEU A 4 -12.73 6.90 -27.18
C LEU A 4 -12.62 8.15 -28.09
N LEU A 5 -13.65 9.00 -28.13
CA LEU A 5 -13.66 10.19 -28.97
C LEU A 5 -12.95 11.38 -28.31
N ARG A 6 -13.01 11.49 -26.97
CA ARG A 6 -12.33 12.56 -26.21
C ARG A 6 -10.82 12.36 -26.13
N ILE A 7 -10.34 11.11 -26.13
CA ILE A 7 -8.90 10.77 -26.16
C ILE A 7 -8.26 11.15 -27.51
N ARG A 8 -9.00 11.07 -28.62
CA ARG A 8 -8.48 11.38 -29.97
C ARG A 8 -8.39 12.89 -30.27
N GLN A 9 -9.19 13.72 -29.61
CA GLN A 9 -9.16 15.18 -29.79
C GLN A 9 -8.03 15.85 -29.00
N ALA A 10 -7.67 15.33 -27.82
CA ALA A 10 -6.51 15.80 -27.05
C ALA A 10 -5.16 15.51 -27.76
N PHE A 11 -5.09 14.43 -28.56
CA PHE A 11 -3.85 14.03 -29.24
C PHE A 11 -3.49 14.90 -30.46
N ARG A 12 -4.47 15.57 -31.08
CA ARG A 12 -4.24 16.44 -32.25
C ARG A 12 -3.77 17.85 -31.88
N LEU A 13 -4.10 18.33 -30.68
CA LEU A 13 -3.65 19.64 -30.18
C LEU A 13 -2.20 19.63 -29.68
N VAL A 14 -1.69 18.47 -29.24
CA VAL A 14 -0.29 18.32 -28.77
C VAL A 14 0.72 18.23 -29.92
N LEU A 15 0.32 17.80 -31.13
CA LEU A 15 1.23 17.71 -32.28
C LEU A 15 1.52 19.06 -32.95
N ALA A 16 0.64 20.05 -32.82
CA ALA A 16 0.78 21.32 -33.54
C ALA A 16 1.74 22.33 -32.87
N LEU A 17 2.12 22.11 -31.60
CA LEU A 17 2.99 23.03 -30.86
C LEU A 17 4.50 22.68 -30.94
N CYS A 18 4.88 21.57 -31.59
CA CYS A 18 6.27 21.08 -31.65
C CYS A 18 7.09 21.53 -32.88
N ALA A 19 6.55 22.34 -33.79
CA ALA A 19 7.16 22.54 -35.13
C ALA A 19 7.99 23.83 -35.32
N CYS A 20 8.21 24.68 -34.30
CA CYS A 20 8.72 26.05 -34.55
C CYS A 20 10.09 26.43 -33.96
N ILE A 21 10.97 25.52 -33.53
CA ILE A 21 12.30 25.95 -33.05
C ILE A 21 13.40 25.07 -33.66
N ALA A 22 13.88 25.48 -34.84
CA ALA A 22 15.17 25.08 -35.38
C ALA A 22 16.08 26.32 -35.38
N GLY A 23 17.16 26.30 -34.59
CA GLY A 23 18.14 27.38 -34.61
C GLY A 23 19.32 27.18 -33.64
N ALA A 24 20.49 26.91 -34.24
CA ALA A 24 21.86 27.04 -33.73
C ALA A 24 22.37 26.10 -32.61
N THR A 25 23.35 25.26 -32.96
CA THR A 25 24.23 24.57 -32.00
C THR A 25 25.67 25.10 -32.13
N ALA A 26 26.27 25.48 -31.00
CA ALA A 26 27.71 25.73 -30.86
C ALA A 26 28.28 24.70 -29.85
N PRO A 27 29.47 24.12 -30.07
CA PRO A 27 30.03 23.13 -29.14
C PRO A 27 30.78 23.85 -28.02
N ALA A 28 30.45 23.54 -26.76
CA ALA A 28 31.26 23.88 -25.59
C ALA A 28 31.76 22.57 -24.96
N GLN A 29 33.08 22.46 -24.76
CA GLN A 29 33.73 21.31 -24.12
C GLN A 29 33.73 21.52 -22.60
N THR A 30 33.01 20.67 -21.86
CA THR A 30 33.10 20.59 -20.39
C THR A 30 33.86 19.32 -19.96
N PRO A 31 34.62 19.35 -18.84
CA PRO A 31 35.40 18.18 -18.39
C PRO A 31 34.46 17.05 -17.94
N GLU A 32 34.61 15.85 -18.52
CA GLU A 32 33.71 14.70 -18.33
C GLU A 32 33.47 14.33 -16.85
N ALA A 33 34.48 14.49 -15.98
CA ALA A 33 34.38 14.21 -14.54
C ALA A 33 33.39 15.13 -13.79
N SER A 34 33.22 16.38 -14.26
CA SER A 34 32.25 17.32 -13.68
C SER A 34 30.81 17.01 -14.10
N ALA A 35 30.62 16.49 -15.32
CA ALA A 35 29.31 16.10 -15.84
C ALA A 35 28.74 14.87 -15.13
N THR A 36 29.57 13.88 -14.77
CA THR A 36 29.12 12.68 -14.06
C THR A 36 28.62 12.97 -12.65
N GLU A 37 29.33 13.81 -11.89
CA GLU A 37 28.91 14.19 -10.53
C GLU A 37 27.64 15.07 -10.55
N GLN A 38 27.49 15.94 -11.55
CA GLN A 38 26.26 16.71 -11.76
C GLN A 38 25.06 15.81 -12.03
N GLN A 39 25.21 14.82 -12.90
CA GLN A 39 24.16 13.86 -13.21
C GLN A 39 23.75 13.04 -11.98
N ARG A 40 24.72 12.65 -11.14
CA ARG A 40 24.45 11.94 -9.88
C ARG A 40 23.59 12.77 -8.94
N ARG A 41 23.93 14.04 -8.71
CA ARG A 41 23.17 14.95 -7.85
C ARG A 41 21.76 15.21 -8.37
N ALA A 42 21.58 15.37 -9.67
CA ALA A 42 20.26 15.52 -10.29
C ALA A 42 19.39 14.28 -10.05
N THR A 43 19.98 13.09 -10.18
CA THR A 43 19.29 11.81 -9.94
C THR A 43 18.88 11.65 -8.48
N GLU A 44 19.76 12.00 -7.53
CA GLU A 44 19.46 11.94 -6.09
C GLU A 44 18.31 12.88 -5.70
N ARG A 45 18.27 14.09 -6.26
CA ARG A 45 17.17 15.05 -6.03
C ARG A 45 15.85 14.56 -6.60
N ALA A 46 15.87 14.00 -7.83
CA ALA A 46 14.68 13.41 -8.42
C ALA A 46 14.13 12.27 -7.55
N ALA A 47 15.01 11.45 -6.97
CA ALA A 47 14.62 10.39 -6.04
C ALA A 47 14.01 10.94 -4.74
N GLN A 48 14.61 11.98 -4.14
CA GLN A 48 14.07 12.62 -2.93
C GLN A 48 12.71 13.28 -3.18
N GLN A 49 12.56 13.98 -4.31
CA GLN A 49 11.28 14.60 -4.68
C GLN A 49 10.20 13.54 -4.86
N ARG A 50 10.54 12.43 -5.53
CA ARG A 50 9.63 11.31 -5.70
C ARG A 50 9.16 10.74 -4.36
N GLN A 51 10.06 10.54 -3.39
CA GLN A 51 9.70 10.07 -2.05
C GLN A 51 8.72 11.00 -1.32
N ARG A 52 8.81 12.32 -1.53
CA ARG A 52 7.89 13.30 -0.94
C ARG A 52 6.51 13.29 -1.60
N LEU A 53 6.45 13.01 -2.90
CA LEU A 53 5.20 13.04 -3.68
C LEU A 53 4.43 11.73 -3.62
N GLU A 54 5.14 10.61 -3.45
CA GLU A 54 4.62 9.24 -3.30
C GLU A 54 4.81 8.77 -1.85
N PRO A 55 4.03 9.28 -0.88
CA PRO A 55 4.03 8.69 0.45
C PRO A 55 3.59 7.23 0.33
N ARG A 56 4.30 6.35 1.04
CA ARG A 56 3.90 4.96 1.22
C ARG A 56 3.16 4.91 2.56
N PRO A 57 1.83 5.00 2.57
CA PRO A 57 1.09 4.78 3.80
C PRO A 57 1.40 3.36 4.28
N GLU A 58 1.86 3.26 5.52
CA GLU A 58 1.97 1.99 6.23
C GLU A 58 0.84 2.01 7.25
N VAL A 59 -0.16 1.17 7.02
CA VAL A 59 -1.33 1.10 7.90
C VAL A 59 -1.18 -0.16 8.72
N HIS A 60 -1.02 0.01 10.02
CA HIS A 60 -1.09 -1.10 10.96
C HIS A 60 -2.23 -0.88 11.93
N LEU A 61 -3.28 -1.70 11.78
CA LEU A 61 -4.40 -1.74 12.71
C LEU A 61 -4.03 -2.68 13.85
N GLN A 62 -3.94 -2.15 15.06
CA GLN A 62 -3.78 -2.98 16.24
C GLN A 62 -5.15 -3.41 16.73
N PRO A 63 -5.43 -4.72 16.83
CA PRO A 63 -6.64 -5.18 17.50
C PRO A 63 -6.59 -4.76 18.97
N ASP A 64 -7.66 -4.15 19.47
CA ASP A 64 -7.83 -3.93 20.90
C ASP A 64 -7.92 -5.28 21.61
N GLY A 65 -6.92 -5.60 22.44
CA GLY A 65 -6.92 -6.88 23.17
C GLY A 65 -5.55 -7.37 23.61
N HIS A 66 -4.87 -6.62 24.48
CA HIS A 66 -3.76 -7.19 25.26
C HIS A 66 -4.33 -8.09 26.36
N HIS A 67 -4.85 -9.26 25.98
CA HIS A 67 -5.19 -10.29 26.96
C HIS A 67 -3.91 -10.99 27.38
N THR A 68 -3.42 -10.73 28.58
CA THR A 68 -2.33 -11.53 29.17
C THR A 68 -2.78 -12.98 29.31
N ALA A 69 -2.08 -13.91 28.65
CA ALA A 69 -2.36 -15.33 28.78
C ALA A 69 -2.33 -15.79 30.24
N ARG A 70 -3.40 -16.46 30.64
CA ARG A 70 -3.52 -17.10 31.95
C ARG A 70 -2.99 -18.53 31.89
N ARG A 71 -2.46 -19.02 33.02
CA ARG A 71 -2.09 -20.44 33.19
C ARG A 71 -3.29 -21.22 33.73
N ILE A 72 -3.40 -22.47 33.27
CA ILE A 72 -4.37 -23.45 33.71
C ILE A 72 -4.14 -23.72 35.21
N PRO A 73 -5.17 -23.55 36.06
CA PRO A 73 -5.08 -23.84 37.48
C PRO A 73 -4.56 -25.26 37.73
N PRO A 74 -3.72 -25.47 38.75
CA PRO A 74 -3.23 -26.80 39.09
C PRO A 74 -4.33 -27.69 39.68
N GLU A 75 -5.33 -27.08 40.33
CA GLU A 75 -6.44 -27.77 40.98
C GLU A 75 -7.76 -27.17 40.49
N GLU A 76 -8.63 -28.02 39.98
CA GLU A 76 -9.98 -27.67 39.56
C GLU A 76 -10.92 -28.87 39.82
N ALA A 77 -12.13 -28.62 40.31
CA ALA A 77 -13.12 -29.66 40.55
C ALA A 77 -14.54 -29.15 40.22
N PRO A 78 -15.33 -29.88 39.39
CA PRO A 78 -14.97 -31.10 38.67
C PRO A 78 -13.96 -30.84 37.54
N CYS A 79 -13.10 -31.81 37.25
CA CYS A 79 -12.17 -31.76 36.12
C CYS A 79 -12.12 -33.12 35.40
N PHE A 80 -11.71 -33.11 34.13
CA PHE A 80 -11.56 -34.30 33.30
C PHE A 80 -10.17 -34.32 32.67
N PRO A 81 -9.47 -35.48 32.63
CA PRO A 81 -8.20 -35.61 31.94
C PRO A 81 -8.41 -35.39 30.44
N ILE A 82 -7.58 -34.56 29.81
CA ILE A 82 -7.64 -34.30 28.37
C ILE A 82 -6.47 -34.99 27.67
N ASP A 83 -6.78 -35.99 26.85
CA ASP A 83 -5.81 -36.76 26.07
C ASP A 83 -5.70 -36.26 24.62
N THR A 84 -6.79 -35.71 24.09
CA THR A 84 -6.83 -35.19 22.71
C THR A 84 -7.56 -33.86 22.63
N LEU A 85 -7.03 -32.97 21.77
CA LEU A 85 -7.64 -31.68 21.45
C LEU A 85 -7.95 -31.64 19.96
N ARG A 86 -9.19 -31.31 19.61
CA ARG A 86 -9.66 -31.28 18.22
C ARG A 86 -10.35 -29.95 17.91
N LEU A 87 -10.21 -29.50 16.67
CA LEU A 87 -10.94 -28.37 16.12
C LEU A 87 -11.94 -28.89 15.09
N GLU A 88 -13.19 -28.49 15.22
CA GLU A 88 -14.28 -28.78 14.29
C GLU A 88 -14.93 -27.48 13.80
N GLY A 89 -15.89 -27.61 12.89
CA GLY A 89 -16.56 -26.48 12.24
C GLY A 89 -16.11 -26.27 10.80
N GLU A 90 -16.66 -25.24 10.18
CA GLU A 90 -16.34 -24.89 8.80
C GLU A 90 -14.88 -24.41 8.71
N LEU A 91 -14.16 -24.82 7.66
CA LEU A 91 -12.76 -24.45 7.42
C LEU A 91 -11.75 -24.89 8.50
N HIS A 92 -12.12 -25.77 9.44
CA HIS A 92 -11.23 -26.18 10.54
C HIS A 92 -9.86 -26.70 10.06
N GLU A 93 -9.79 -27.36 8.91
CA GLU A 93 -8.53 -27.82 8.30
C GLU A 93 -7.55 -26.66 8.03
N ARG A 94 -8.07 -25.56 7.45
CA ARG A 94 -7.29 -24.32 7.19
C ARG A 94 -6.83 -23.65 8.49
N PHE A 95 -7.53 -23.90 9.59
CA PHE A 95 -7.24 -23.33 10.92
C PHE A 95 -6.61 -24.33 11.90
N SER A 96 -6.16 -25.50 11.42
CA SER A 96 -5.51 -26.53 12.24
C SER A 96 -4.28 -26.01 13.00
N TRP A 97 -3.61 -24.99 12.49
CA TRP A 97 -2.51 -24.28 13.15
C TRP A 97 -2.88 -23.68 14.52
N LEU A 98 -4.17 -23.41 14.76
CA LEU A 98 -4.64 -22.91 16.06
C LEU A 98 -4.37 -23.90 17.18
N LEU A 99 -4.54 -25.20 16.95
CA LEU A 99 -4.34 -26.21 18.00
C LEU A 99 -2.91 -26.15 18.56
N GLY A 100 -1.96 -25.88 17.67
CA GLY A 100 -0.60 -25.55 18.04
C GLY A 100 -0.44 -24.17 18.67
N HIS A 101 -1.43 -23.60 19.35
CA HIS A 101 -1.41 -22.40 20.23
C HIS A 101 -2.10 -22.64 21.59
N ALA A 102 -2.69 -23.83 21.79
CA ALA A 102 -3.43 -24.18 23.00
C ALA A 102 -2.56 -24.15 24.27
N ASP A 103 -1.28 -24.48 24.14
CA ASP A 103 -0.32 -24.50 25.26
C ASP A 103 0.21 -23.10 25.63
N GLY A 104 -0.18 -22.07 24.86
CA GLY A 104 0.09 -20.66 25.17
C GLY A 104 1.53 -20.21 24.90
N HIS A 105 2.33 -20.91 24.11
CA HIS A 105 3.72 -20.55 23.76
C HIS A 105 3.90 -19.18 23.09
N LEU A 106 2.83 -18.58 22.57
CA LEU A 106 2.89 -17.21 22.05
C LEU A 106 3.06 -16.15 23.16
N GLN A 107 2.67 -16.48 24.40
CA GLN A 107 2.55 -15.53 25.50
C GLN A 107 3.17 -16.04 26.82
N LEU A 108 3.39 -17.35 26.96
CA LEU A 108 3.90 -17.98 28.17
C LEU A 108 5.27 -18.62 27.93
N ALA A 109 6.20 -18.34 28.83
CA ALA A 109 7.47 -19.05 28.96
C ALA A 109 7.64 -19.51 30.43
N PRO A 110 7.70 -20.82 30.73
CA PRO A 110 7.51 -21.96 29.83
C PRO A 110 6.05 -22.14 29.39
N PRO A 111 5.78 -22.89 28.29
CA PRO A 111 4.44 -23.28 27.87
C PRO A 111 3.67 -24.01 28.98
N ASP A 112 2.34 -23.98 28.90
CA ASP A 112 1.44 -24.62 29.87
C ASP A 112 0.56 -25.65 29.16
N PRO A 113 1.02 -26.92 29.09
CA PRO A 113 0.48 -27.92 28.20
C PRO A 113 -0.97 -28.28 28.56
N VAL A 114 -1.79 -28.46 27.53
CA VAL A 114 -3.20 -28.87 27.66
C VAL A 114 -3.34 -30.39 27.79
N ILE A 115 -2.60 -31.12 26.97
CA ILE A 115 -2.66 -32.59 26.93
C ILE A 115 -2.05 -33.19 28.20
N GLY A 116 -2.74 -34.18 28.78
CA GLY A 116 -2.37 -34.84 30.03
C GLY A 116 -2.75 -34.06 31.29
N ARG A 117 -3.35 -32.87 31.18
CA ARG A 117 -3.88 -32.11 32.32
C ARG A 117 -5.35 -32.45 32.58
N CYS A 118 -5.75 -32.31 33.84
CA CYS A 118 -7.15 -32.33 34.23
C CYS A 118 -7.72 -30.92 34.05
N LEU A 119 -8.68 -30.75 33.14
CA LEU A 119 -9.34 -29.46 32.90
C LEU A 119 -10.80 -29.51 33.36
N GLY A 120 -11.22 -28.48 34.09
CA GLY A 120 -12.63 -28.14 34.23
C GLY A 120 -12.97 -26.92 33.37
N THR A 121 -14.06 -26.24 33.72
CA THR A 121 -14.58 -25.09 32.98
C THR A 121 -13.56 -23.94 32.87
N GLN A 122 -12.81 -23.64 33.93
CA GLN A 122 -11.80 -22.58 33.94
C GLN A 122 -10.62 -22.94 33.04
N GLY A 123 -10.12 -24.17 33.15
CA GLY A 123 -9.06 -24.68 32.27
C GLY A 123 -9.44 -24.60 30.79
N ILE A 124 -10.66 -25.04 30.45
CA ILE A 124 -11.17 -24.99 29.06
C ILE A 124 -11.30 -23.54 28.58
N GLN A 125 -11.83 -22.63 29.40
CA GLN A 125 -11.93 -21.22 29.03
C GLN A 125 -10.56 -20.59 28.75
N ILE A 126 -9.54 -20.95 29.54
CA ILE A 126 -8.16 -20.48 29.31
C ILE A 126 -7.63 -20.99 27.97
N VAL A 127 -7.90 -22.24 27.61
CA VAL A 127 -7.52 -22.77 26.29
C VAL A 127 -8.23 -22.00 25.18
N ILE A 128 -9.54 -21.77 25.30
CA ILE A 128 -10.32 -20.96 24.35
C ILE A 128 -9.73 -19.56 24.20
N ASP A 129 -9.40 -18.88 25.31
CA ASP A 129 -8.83 -17.54 25.29
C ASP A 129 -7.48 -17.50 24.57
N ARG A 130 -6.63 -18.51 24.76
CA ARG A 130 -5.34 -18.63 24.05
C ARG A 130 -5.53 -18.79 22.55
N LEU A 131 -6.47 -19.64 22.14
CA LEU A 131 -6.81 -19.83 20.73
C LEU A 131 -7.45 -18.59 20.12
N GLN A 132 -8.32 -17.90 20.86
CA GLN A 132 -8.93 -16.64 20.45
C GLN A 132 -7.87 -15.55 20.26
N HIS A 133 -6.88 -15.47 21.16
CA HIS A 133 -5.75 -14.57 21.00
C HIS A 133 -4.93 -14.91 19.75
N ALA A 134 -4.67 -16.19 19.49
CA ALA A 134 -3.95 -16.61 18.30
C ALA A 134 -4.68 -16.21 17.00
N LEU A 135 -6.02 -16.35 16.95
CA LEU A 135 -6.84 -15.84 15.84
C LEU A 135 -6.65 -14.34 15.63
N VAL A 136 -6.78 -13.56 16.70
CA VAL A 136 -6.66 -12.09 16.66
C VAL A 136 -5.25 -11.66 16.22
N ALA A 137 -4.21 -12.30 16.75
CA ALA A 137 -2.82 -12.05 16.37
C ALA A 137 -2.54 -12.37 14.90
N ALA A 138 -3.27 -13.32 14.31
CA ALA A 138 -3.22 -13.64 12.89
C ALA A 138 -4.18 -12.78 12.02
N GLY A 139 -4.85 -11.79 12.61
CA GLY A 139 -5.75 -10.85 11.92
C GLY A 139 -7.21 -11.30 11.81
N TYR A 140 -7.61 -12.44 12.36
CA TYR A 140 -8.99 -12.96 12.30
C TYR A 140 -9.86 -12.42 13.44
N VAL A 141 -10.08 -11.10 13.46
CA VAL A 141 -10.71 -10.38 14.59
C VAL A 141 -12.20 -10.68 14.80
N THR A 142 -12.91 -11.13 13.76
CA THR A 142 -14.34 -11.49 13.83
C THR A 142 -14.58 -12.99 13.99
N SER A 143 -13.52 -13.82 13.96
CA SER A 143 -13.64 -15.28 14.11
C SER A 143 -13.60 -15.67 15.59
N ARG A 144 -14.31 -16.75 15.93
CA ARG A 144 -14.46 -17.22 17.32
C ARG A 144 -14.15 -18.71 17.47
N VAL A 145 -13.60 -19.09 18.62
CA VAL A 145 -13.52 -20.49 19.06
C VAL A 145 -14.41 -20.69 20.27
N MET A 146 -15.22 -21.74 20.27
CA MET A 146 -16.12 -22.05 21.38
C MET A 146 -16.11 -23.54 21.73
N ALA A 147 -16.52 -23.88 22.94
CA ALA A 147 -16.80 -25.27 23.33
C ALA A 147 -18.32 -25.47 23.40
N GLY A 148 -18.83 -26.43 22.62
CA GLY A 148 -20.22 -26.88 22.74
C GLY A 148 -20.40 -27.90 23.87
N PRO A 149 -21.66 -28.26 24.21
CA PRO A 149 -21.95 -29.35 25.13
C PRO A 149 -21.33 -30.66 24.64
N GLN A 150 -20.50 -31.28 25.47
CA GLN A 150 -19.75 -32.49 25.11
C GLN A 150 -19.45 -33.35 26.34
N ASN A 151 -19.17 -34.64 26.14
CA ASN A 151 -18.76 -35.54 27.21
C ASN A 151 -17.24 -35.69 27.25
N LEU A 152 -16.62 -35.03 28.23
CA LEU A 152 -15.17 -35.02 28.45
C LEU A 152 -14.63 -36.29 29.13
N GLN A 153 -15.50 -37.21 29.57
CA GLN A 153 -15.05 -38.51 30.13
C GLN A 153 -14.27 -39.35 29.11
N THR A 154 -14.45 -39.07 27.82
CA THR A 154 -13.71 -39.73 26.72
C THR A 154 -12.26 -39.27 26.60
N GLY A 155 -11.87 -38.19 27.30
CA GLY A 155 -10.55 -37.57 27.17
C GLY A 155 -10.39 -36.68 25.93
N ALA A 156 -11.45 -36.49 25.13
CA ALA A 156 -11.42 -35.64 23.94
C ALA A 156 -12.09 -34.29 24.19
N LEU A 157 -11.30 -33.20 24.12
CA LEU A 157 -11.81 -31.84 24.07
C LEU A 157 -11.98 -31.40 22.61
N VAL A 158 -13.23 -31.19 22.20
CA VAL A 158 -13.60 -30.73 20.86
C VAL A 158 -14.00 -29.26 20.95
N LEU A 159 -13.28 -28.41 20.23
CA LEU A 159 -13.58 -26.99 20.09
C LEU A 159 -14.13 -26.71 18.69
N THR A 160 -15.08 -25.80 18.60
CA THR A 160 -15.71 -25.41 17.33
C THR A 160 -15.20 -24.03 16.91
N LEU A 161 -14.67 -23.96 15.68
CA LEU A 161 -14.34 -22.69 15.03
C LEU A 161 -15.58 -22.13 14.33
N LEU A 162 -15.86 -20.86 14.57
CA LEU A 162 -16.84 -20.06 13.84
C LEU A 162 -16.10 -18.97 13.06
N PRO A 163 -15.88 -19.13 11.75
CA PRO A 163 -15.22 -18.11 10.94
C PRO A 163 -16.13 -16.89 10.77
N GLY A 164 -15.59 -15.70 11.03
CA GLY A 164 -16.26 -14.45 10.73
C GLY A 164 -16.06 -14.08 9.25
N ARG A 165 -17.13 -13.77 8.53
CA ARG A 165 -17.10 -13.50 7.08
C ARG A 165 -17.44 -12.06 6.75
N VAL A 166 -16.97 -11.60 5.59
CA VAL A 166 -17.39 -10.33 5.03
C VAL A 166 -18.83 -10.48 4.50
N GLY A 167 -19.77 -9.71 5.05
CA GLY A 167 -21.14 -9.62 4.56
C GLY A 167 -21.18 -8.79 3.28
N ALA A 168 -21.02 -7.47 3.41
CA ALA A 168 -20.92 -6.55 2.29
C ALA A 168 -19.82 -5.51 2.49
N VAL A 169 -19.28 -4.99 1.38
CA VAL A 169 -18.35 -3.86 1.37
C VAL A 169 -19.05 -2.65 0.78
N ARG A 170 -19.26 -1.60 1.56
CA ARG A 170 -20.09 -0.44 1.20
C ARG A 170 -19.34 0.86 1.46
N PHE A 171 -19.58 1.87 0.63
CA PHE A 171 -19.25 3.24 1.01
C PHE A 171 -20.36 3.79 1.90
N THR A 172 -20.01 4.61 2.88
CA THR A 172 -21.00 5.33 3.69
C THR A 172 -21.69 6.40 2.84
N ASP A 173 -22.93 6.74 3.21
CA ASP A 173 -23.75 7.69 2.45
C ASP A 173 -23.05 9.04 2.27
N GLY A 174 -23.06 9.56 1.03
CA GLY A 174 -22.42 10.82 0.67
C GLY A 174 -20.89 10.77 0.55
N THR A 175 -20.29 9.57 0.52
CA THR A 175 -18.84 9.39 0.33
C THR A 175 -18.52 8.52 -0.90
N GLY A 176 -17.25 8.50 -1.33
CA GLY A 176 -16.77 7.54 -2.34
C GLY A 176 -16.93 7.93 -3.81
N GLU A 177 -17.40 9.14 -4.15
CA GLU A 177 -17.59 9.58 -5.56
C GLU A 177 -16.30 9.52 -6.41
N ARG A 178 -15.15 9.66 -5.77
CA ARG A 178 -13.81 9.64 -6.39
C ARG A 178 -13.02 8.35 -6.12
N ALA A 179 -13.69 7.32 -5.61
CA ALA A 179 -13.05 6.11 -5.14
C ALA A 179 -13.68 4.86 -5.77
N SER A 180 -12.85 3.88 -6.11
CA SER A 180 -13.29 2.59 -6.64
C SER A 180 -12.98 1.49 -5.63
N ARG A 181 -13.99 0.67 -5.28
CA ARG A 181 -13.79 -0.52 -4.43
C ARG A 181 -13.09 -1.64 -5.20
N TRP A 182 -13.40 -1.78 -6.49
CA TRP A 182 -13.00 -2.92 -7.34
C TRP A 182 -11.48 -3.19 -7.35
N ASN A 183 -10.67 -2.14 -7.33
CA ASN A 183 -9.21 -2.23 -7.40
C ASN A 183 -8.52 -1.91 -6.07
N THR A 184 -9.28 -1.57 -5.04
CA THR A 184 -8.75 -1.00 -3.80
C THR A 184 -8.99 -1.93 -2.61
N VAL A 185 -10.13 -2.63 -2.58
CA VAL A 185 -10.49 -3.53 -1.48
C VAL A 185 -10.25 -4.98 -1.94
N PRO A 186 -9.28 -5.71 -1.34
CA PRO A 186 -8.98 -7.08 -1.72
C PRO A 186 -9.99 -8.11 -1.16
N ALA A 187 -10.85 -7.70 -0.21
CA ALA A 187 -11.84 -8.56 0.42
C ALA A 187 -13.17 -8.60 -0.35
N SER A 188 -13.74 -9.81 -0.49
CA SER A 188 -15.03 -10.03 -1.15
C SER A 188 -16.10 -10.58 -0.19
N SER A 189 -17.37 -10.36 -0.54
CA SER A 189 -18.51 -10.94 0.19
C SER A 189 -18.41 -12.47 0.27
N GLY A 190 -18.66 -13.02 1.45
CA GLY A 190 -18.57 -14.45 1.75
C GLY A 190 -17.18 -14.95 2.12
N GLU A 191 -16.11 -14.17 1.92
CA GLU A 191 -14.75 -14.56 2.34
C GLU A 191 -14.56 -14.39 3.85
N VAL A 192 -13.62 -15.15 4.42
CA VAL A 192 -13.24 -14.99 5.84
C VAL A 192 -12.55 -13.65 6.01
N LEU A 193 -13.07 -12.81 6.91
CA LEU A 193 -12.53 -11.49 7.17
C LEU A 193 -11.15 -11.60 7.84
N ASN A 194 -10.15 -10.95 7.25
CA ASN A 194 -8.85 -10.74 7.86
C ASN A 194 -8.51 -9.25 7.92
N LEU A 195 -7.95 -8.81 9.06
CA LEU A 195 -7.57 -7.41 9.28
C LEU A 195 -6.52 -6.93 8.27
N ARG A 196 -5.65 -7.82 7.78
CA ARG A 196 -4.65 -7.47 6.77
C ARG A 196 -5.29 -7.02 5.45
N ASP A 197 -6.43 -7.60 5.08
CA ASP A 197 -7.15 -7.19 3.87
C ASP A 197 -7.74 -5.78 4.03
N VAL A 198 -8.12 -5.41 5.25
CA VAL A 198 -8.59 -4.07 5.61
C VAL A 198 -7.44 -3.06 5.64
N GLU A 199 -6.30 -3.42 6.24
CA GLU A 199 -5.07 -2.61 6.20
C GLU A 199 -4.65 -2.33 4.75
N GLN A 200 -4.60 -3.35 3.90
CA GLN A 200 -4.29 -3.22 2.48
C GLN A 200 -5.30 -2.33 1.74
N ALA A 201 -6.60 -2.44 2.07
CA ALA A 201 -7.59 -1.55 1.51
C ALA A 201 -7.30 -0.09 1.87
N LEU A 202 -6.98 0.18 3.14
CA LEU A 202 -6.66 1.51 3.62
C LEU A 202 -5.38 2.06 2.96
N GLU A 203 -4.32 1.25 2.85
CA GLU A 203 -3.09 1.60 2.13
C GLU A 203 -3.36 1.92 0.66
N ASN A 204 -4.19 1.12 -0.01
CA ASN A 204 -4.53 1.34 -1.40
C ASN A 204 -5.34 2.63 -1.60
N PHE A 205 -6.27 2.95 -0.70
CA PHE A 205 -7.00 4.23 -0.76
C PHE A 205 -6.07 5.43 -0.46
N GLN A 206 -5.23 5.33 0.58
CA GLN A 206 -4.31 6.40 1.00
C GLN A 206 -3.11 6.60 0.06
N ARG A 207 -2.96 5.76 -0.98
CA ARG A 207 -2.01 6.01 -2.08
C ARG A 207 -2.25 7.37 -2.75
N ALA A 208 -3.50 7.82 -2.78
CA ALA A 208 -3.86 9.20 -3.13
C ALA A 208 -3.70 10.10 -1.89
N PRO A 209 -2.67 10.97 -1.80
CA PRO A 209 -2.35 11.62 -0.52
C PRO A 209 -3.37 12.66 -0.04
N SER A 210 -4.25 13.13 -0.93
CA SER A 210 -5.39 14.00 -0.59
C SER A 210 -6.64 13.25 -0.13
N ALA A 211 -6.63 11.91 -0.15
CA ALA A 211 -7.75 11.10 0.30
C ALA A 211 -7.66 10.82 1.79
N GLU A 212 -8.77 11.06 2.49
CA GLU A 212 -9.01 10.64 3.86
C GLU A 212 -9.94 9.44 3.83
N VAL A 213 -9.50 8.33 4.42
CA VAL A 213 -10.29 7.10 4.46
C VAL A 213 -10.31 6.53 5.86
N ASP A 214 -11.48 6.06 6.24
CA ASP A 214 -11.71 5.25 7.43
C ASP A 214 -12.51 4.00 7.04
N VAL A 215 -12.24 2.87 7.72
CA VAL A 215 -12.93 1.60 7.48
C VAL A 215 -13.41 1.05 8.81
N GLU A 216 -14.73 0.93 8.95
CA GLU A 216 -15.38 0.37 10.12
C GLU A 216 -15.85 -1.07 9.82
N ILE A 217 -15.62 -1.98 10.77
CA ILE A 217 -16.15 -3.34 10.75
C ILE A 217 -17.44 -3.36 11.57
N ALA A 218 -18.59 -3.31 10.89
CA ALA A 218 -19.91 -3.31 11.52
C ALA A 218 -20.55 -4.72 11.47
N PRO A 219 -21.47 -5.07 12.39
CA PRO A 219 -22.24 -6.30 12.30
C PRO A 219 -23.02 -6.39 10.97
N GLY A 220 -22.93 -7.53 10.29
CA GLY A 220 -23.66 -7.79 9.05
C GLY A 220 -25.12 -8.22 9.28
N GLN A 221 -25.85 -8.42 8.20
CA GLN A 221 -27.26 -8.85 8.25
C GLN A 221 -27.42 -10.33 8.66
N GLU A 222 -26.46 -11.17 8.28
CA GLU A 222 -26.47 -12.60 8.61
C GLU A 222 -25.58 -12.91 9.82
N PRO A 223 -25.96 -13.86 10.70
CA PRO A 223 -25.10 -14.29 11.79
C PRO A 223 -23.72 -14.74 11.31
N GLY A 224 -22.66 -14.29 12.00
CA GLY A 224 -21.28 -14.60 11.62
C GLY A 224 -20.73 -13.76 10.46
N THR A 225 -21.48 -12.75 9.99
CA THR A 225 -21.02 -11.80 8.97
C THR A 225 -20.75 -10.40 9.54
N SER A 226 -19.86 -9.67 8.89
CA SER A 226 -19.55 -8.27 9.21
C SER A 226 -19.46 -7.46 7.92
N ASP A 227 -20.09 -6.29 7.91
CA ASP A 227 -20.04 -5.36 6.80
C ASP A 227 -18.84 -4.41 6.98
N LEU A 228 -18.10 -4.16 5.90
CA LEU A 228 -17.04 -3.16 5.84
C LEU A 228 -17.62 -1.85 5.35
N LEU A 229 -17.71 -0.86 6.23
CA LEU A 229 -18.21 0.48 5.94
C LEU A 229 -17.01 1.40 5.67
N ILE A 230 -16.92 1.91 4.45
CA ILE A 230 -15.79 2.73 3.99
C ILE A 230 -16.25 4.18 3.92
N ALA A 231 -15.68 5.05 4.74
CA ALA A 231 -15.87 6.48 4.65
C ALA A 231 -14.69 7.09 3.86
N HIS A 232 -14.91 7.48 2.61
CA HIS A 232 -13.87 8.06 1.75
C HIS A 232 -14.17 9.52 1.40
N ARG A 233 -13.28 10.44 1.79
CA ARG A 233 -13.38 11.88 1.47
C ARG A 233 -12.13 12.38 0.74
N GLN A 234 -12.34 13.13 -0.33
CA GLN A 234 -11.25 13.76 -1.10
C GLN A 234 -11.73 15.10 -1.68
N PRO A 235 -11.78 16.17 -0.86
CA PRO A 235 -12.39 17.43 -1.28
C PRO A 235 -11.55 18.18 -2.33
N MET A 236 -10.21 18.12 -2.23
CA MET A 236 -9.30 18.81 -3.15
C MET A 236 -8.21 17.84 -3.65
N PRO A 237 -8.37 17.24 -4.84
CA PRO A 237 -7.43 16.26 -5.38
C PRO A 237 -6.19 16.90 -6.04
N LEU A 238 -6.10 18.23 -6.06
CA LEU A 238 -5.00 18.97 -6.70
C LEU A 238 -4.04 19.49 -5.64
N ARG A 239 -2.75 19.23 -5.83
CA ARG A 239 -1.67 19.72 -4.95
C ARG A 239 -0.64 20.48 -5.77
N ILE A 240 -0.21 21.63 -5.27
CA ILE A 240 0.84 22.45 -5.90
C ILE A 240 1.91 22.71 -4.84
N SER A 241 3.18 22.52 -5.20
CA SER A 241 4.31 22.87 -4.34
C SER A 241 5.39 23.59 -5.14
N ALA A 242 6.06 24.53 -4.49
CA ALA A 242 7.23 25.21 -5.03
C ALA A 242 8.34 25.21 -3.98
N THR A 243 9.58 24.94 -4.41
CA THR A 243 10.76 24.99 -3.55
C THR A 243 11.82 25.86 -4.20
N ALA A 244 12.65 26.49 -3.38
CA ALA A 244 13.84 27.20 -3.81
C ALA A 244 14.96 26.99 -2.79
N ASP A 245 16.18 26.75 -3.28
CA ASP A 245 17.38 26.57 -2.45
C ASP A 245 18.62 27.16 -3.15
N ASP A 246 19.70 27.37 -2.39
CA ASP A 246 20.98 27.86 -2.90
C ASP A 246 22.09 26.79 -2.90
N SER A 247 21.69 25.51 -2.93
CA SER A 247 22.58 24.34 -2.84
C SER A 247 23.27 23.99 -4.16
N GLY A 248 23.08 24.81 -5.20
CA GLY A 248 23.71 24.65 -6.50
C GLY A 248 25.18 25.06 -6.53
N THR A 249 25.90 24.70 -7.59
CA THR A 249 27.30 25.06 -7.76
C THR A 249 27.45 26.32 -8.61
N ARG A 250 28.60 27.02 -8.52
CA ARG A 250 28.88 28.19 -9.38
C ARG A 250 28.76 27.88 -10.88
N SER A 251 29.09 26.65 -11.28
CA SER A 251 29.03 26.17 -12.66
C SER A 251 27.63 25.78 -13.16
N THR A 252 26.65 25.59 -12.26
CA THR A 252 25.31 25.05 -12.59
C THR A 252 24.18 25.94 -12.08
N GLY A 253 24.48 27.18 -11.74
CA GLY A 253 23.54 28.05 -11.02
C GLY A 253 23.52 27.74 -9.52
N LYS A 254 23.79 28.76 -8.71
CA LYS A 254 23.75 28.66 -7.25
C LYS A 254 22.32 28.45 -6.76
N PHE A 255 21.36 29.15 -7.37
CA PHE A 255 19.96 29.08 -7.01
C PHE A 255 19.24 28.01 -7.83
N GLN A 256 18.54 27.13 -7.14
CA GLN A 256 17.74 26.08 -7.75
C GLN A 256 16.31 26.17 -7.23
N GLY A 257 15.36 25.81 -8.08
CA GLY A 257 13.95 25.78 -7.71
C GLY A 257 13.22 24.62 -8.34
N SER A 258 12.15 24.18 -7.68
CA SER A 258 11.22 23.21 -8.24
C SER A 258 9.80 23.74 -8.16
N PHE A 259 8.99 23.39 -9.15
CA PHE A 259 7.55 23.56 -9.13
C PHE A 259 6.92 22.21 -9.42
N THR A 260 6.05 21.74 -8.54
CA THR A 260 5.33 20.47 -8.72
C THR A 260 3.83 20.71 -8.73
N PHE A 261 3.17 20.13 -9.71
CA PHE A 261 1.72 19.98 -9.78
C PHE A 261 1.37 18.51 -9.65
N SER A 262 0.45 18.16 -8.77
CA SER A 262 -0.06 16.78 -8.59
C SER A 262 -1.58 16.76 -8.70
N HIS A 263 -2.10 15.72 -9.34
CA HIS A 263 -3.52 15.40 -9.39
C HIS A 263 -3.67 13.96 -8.89
N ASP A 264 -4.31 13.82 -7.73
CA ASP A 264 -4.52 12.56 -7.06
C ASP A 264 -5.88 11.95 -7.49
N SER A 265 -5.88 10.65 -7.75
CA SER A 265 -7.00 9.86 -8.27
C SER A 265 -7.67 10.43 -9.54
N PRO A 266 -6.93 10.80 -10.61
CA PRO A 266 -7.56 11.33 -11.82
C PRO A 266 -8.46 10.31 -12.53
N LEU A 267 -8.23 9.00 -12.33
CA LEU A 267 -9.08 7.92 -12.84
C LEU A 267 -10.02 7.32 -11.79
N ASN A 268 -10.05 7.86 -10.57
CA ASN A 268 -10.75 7.29 -9.40
C ASN A 268 -10.29 5.87 -9.03
N LEU A 269 -9.04 5.52 -9.36
CA LEU A 269 -8.44 4.20 -9.11
C LEU A 269 -7.32 4.27 -8.07
N SER A 270 -7.37 5.26 -7.18
CA SER A 270 -6.29 5.56 -6.22
C SER A 270 -4.92 5.70 -6.90
N ASP A 271 -4.94 6.30 -8.09
CA ASP A 271 -3.79 6.57 -8.94
C ASP A 271 -3.20 7.95 -8.66
N LEU A 272 -1.91 8.13 -8.94
CA LEU A 272 -1.21 9.39 -8.71
C LEU A 272 -0.61 9.91 -10.01
N PHE A 273 -0.90 11.16 -10.35
CA PHE A 273 -0.25 11.88 -11.42
C PHE A 273 0.47 13.11 -10.86
N TYR A 274 1.73 13.31 -11.24
CA TYR A 274 2.43 14.57 -10.95
C TYR A 274 3.39 14.97 -12.06
N LEU A 275 3.60 16.28 -12.15
CA LEU A 275 4.52 16.97 -13.03
C LEU A 275 5.44 17.82 -12.16
N THR A 276 6.75 17.57 -12.22
CA THR A 276 7.75 18.42 -11.57
C THR A 276 8.60 19.12 -12.63
N LEU A 277 8.67 20.45 -12.53
CA LEU A 277 9.53 21.33 -13.29
C LEU A 277 10.69 21.77 -12.40
N LEU A 278 11.92 21.47 -12.82
CA LEU A 278 13.14 21.89 -12.14
C LEU A 278 13.77 23.06 -12.91
N HIS A 279 14.17 24.10 -12.20
CA HIS A 279 14.82 25.27 -12.76
C HIS A 279 16.12 25.58 -12.00
N GLU A 280 17.17 25.91 -12.74
CA GLU A 280 18.46 26.33 -12.20
C GLU A 280 18.72 27.76 -12.69
N ALA A 281 18.79 28.71 -11.76
CA ALA A 281 19.06 30.10 -12.09
C ALA A 281 20.55 30.39 -11.86
N PHE A 282 21.23 30.80 -12.94
CA PHE A 282 22.55 31.40 -12.86
C PHE A 282 22.41 32.78 -12.22
N GLY A 283 23.34 33.11 -11.32
CA GLY A 283 23.40 34.43 -10.67
C GLY A 283 23.86 35.49 -11.66
N GLU A 284 23.01 35.80 -12.64
CA GLU A 284 22.88 37.00 -13.47
C GLU A 284 21.80 36.67 -14.51
N ILE A 285 20.72 37.46 -14.54
CA ILE A 285 19.51 37.19 -15.33
C ILE A 285 19.86 37.12 -16.82
N PRO A 286 19.59 35.98 -17.51
CA PRO A 286 18.65 36.06 -18.61
C PRO A 286 17.65 34.90 -18.64
N ILE A 287 16.42 35.26 -18.98
CA ILE A 287 15.26 34.37 -19.07
C ILE A 287 15.35 33.59 -20.40
N ALA A 288 15.42 32.27 -20.34
CA ALA A 288 15.19 31.40 -21.49
C ALA A 288 14.33 30.19 -21.07
N HIS A 289 13.14 30.10 -21.67
CA HIS A 289 12.19 29.01 -21.45
C HIS A 289 12.42 27.92 -22.52
N ALA A 290 12.57 26.66 -22.10
CA ALA A 290 12.43 25.51 -22.99
C ALA A 290 11.58 24.45 -22.29
N PRO A 291 10.39 24.07 -22.82
CA PRO A 291 9.61 22.97 -22.26
C PRO A 291 10.15 21.62 -22.76
N VAL A 292 10.48 20.71 -21.86
CA VAL A 292 10.70 19.29 -22.18
C VAL A 292 9.38 18.54 -21.99
N VAL A 293 8.87 17.95 -23.07
CA VAL A 293 7.71 17.04 -23.07
C VAL A 293 8.25 15.60 -23.14
N ALA A 294 8.17 14.86 -22.03
CA ALA A 294 8.43 13.43 -22.04
C ALA A 294 7.17 12.68 -22.53
N ARG A 295 7.26 12.01 -23.69
CA ARG A 295 6.20 11.16 -24.26
C ARG A 295 6.41 9.70 -23.85
N SER A 296 5.35 9.08 -23.33
CA SER A 296 5.26 7.64 -23.13
C SER A 296 5.13 6.90 -24.48
N GLY A 297 6.16 6.14 -24.84
CA GLY A 297 6.09 4.83 -25.52
C GLY A 297 5.45 4.71 -26.91
N ALA A 298 6.30 4.65 -27.93
CA ALA A 298 6.20 3.66 -29.01
C ALA A 298 7.60 3.48 -29.62
N ALA A 299 8.17 2.29 -29.48
CA ALA A 299 9.48 1.96 -30.03
C ALA A 299 9.46 2.01 -31.56
N ALA A 300 10.18 2.96 -32.15
CA ALA A 300 10.59 2.92 -33.55
C ALA A 300 12.12 2.96 -33.59
N ARG A 301 12.73 1.85 -34.01
CA ARG A 301 14.17 1.77 -34.31
C ARG A 301 14.47 2.72 -35.47
N GLY A 302 15.11 3.85 -35.16
CA GLY A 302 15.73 4.74 -36.13
C GLY A 302 17.15 5.04 -35.66
N ARG A 303 18.15 4.57 -36.41
CA ARG A 303 19.56 4.85 -36.17
C ARG A 303 19.83 6.30 -36.58
N LEU A 304 20.09 7.18 -35.61
CA LEU A 304 20.59 8.53 -35.87
C LEU A 304 21.80 8.80 -34.98
N THR A 305 22.93 9.00 -35.64
CA THR A 305 24.22 9.47 -35.14
C THR A 305 24.16 10.96 -34.83
N GLY A 306 24.69 11.40 -33.69
CA GLY A 306 25.02 12.82 -33.44
C GLY A 306 24.78 13.27 -31.99
N GLY A 307 25.84 13.76 -31.33
CA GLY A 307 25.82 14.23 -29.93
C GLY A 307 25.63 15.74 -29.74
N GLY A 308 25.65 16.18 -28.48
CA GLY A 308 25.74 17.59 -28.05
C GLY A 308 24.89 17.92 -26.83
N GLY A 309 25.52 18.35 -25.72
CA GLY A 309 24.89 18.62 -24.42
C GLY A 309 24.32 20.03 -24.27
N ALA A 310 23.13 20.10 -23.69
CA ALA A 310 22.54 21.29 -23.07
C ALA A 310 22.32 20.95 -21.59
N VAL A 311 22.50 21.89 -20.67
CA VAL A 311 22.02 21.70 -19.27
C VAL A 311 20.51 21.73 -19.33
N GLN A 312 19.93 20.53 -19.22
CA GLN A 312 18.52 20.27 -19.45
C GLN A 312 17.73 20.60 -18.17
N GLY A 313 16.72 21.46 -18.30
CA GLY A 313 15.62 21.48 -17.34
C GLY A 313 14.97 20.10 -17.34
N LEU A 314 15.13 19.35 -16.25
CA LEU A 314 14.53 18.03 -16.10
C LEU A 314 13.04 18.20 -15.76
N THR A 315 12.19 17.97 -16.77
CA THR A 315 10.77 17.76 -16.55
C THR A 315 10.53 16.28 -16.28
N SER A 316 10.07 15.94 -15.08
CA SER A 316 9.67 14.57 -14.75
C SER A 316 8.14 14.45 -14.78
N ILE A 317 7.63 13.49 -15.55
CA ILE A 317 6.21 13.12 -15.61
C ILE A 317 6.10 11.69 -15.12
N VAL A 318 5.32 11.46 -14.06
CA VAL A 318 5.13 10.12 -13.51
C VAL A 318 3.63 9.85 -13.33
N PHE A 319 3.23 8.66 -13.73
CA PHE A 319 1.88 8.14 -13.55
C PHE A 319 1.95 6.78 -12.87
N ILE A 320 1.27 6.62 -11.74
CA ILE A 320 1.29 5.39 -10.95
C ILE A 320 -0.15 4.91 -10.74
N ASN A 321 -0.39 3.64 -11.06
CA ASN A 321 -1.66 2.97 -10.85
C ASN A 321 -1.49 1.84 -9.82
N SER A 322 -2.60 1.45 -9.17
CA SER A 322 -2.76 0.23 -8.36
C SER A 322 -2.23 -1.08 -8.99
N GLY A 323 -2.09 -1.17 -10.32
CA GLY A 323 -1.59 -2.36 -11.04
C GLY A 323 -0.06 -2.48 -11.21
N GLY A 324 0.74 -1.60 -10.59
CA GLY A 324 2.21 -1.62 -10.69
C GLY A 324 2.79 -0.44 -11.46
N ALA A 325 4.03 -0.07 -11.11
CA ALA A 325 4.71 1.11 -11.61
C ALA A 325 5.30 0.88 -13.00
N LEU A 326 4.84 1.64 -14.00
CA LEU A 326 5.56 1.80 -15.27
C LEU A 326 6.69 2.81 -15.07
N THR A 327 7.80 2.36 -14.51
CA THR A 327 9.03 3.17 -14.44
C THR A 327 9.91 2.87 -15.65
N SER A 328 10.13 3.87 -16.51
CA SER A 328 11.12 3.81 -17.57
C SER A 328 12.47 4.30 -17.03
N ASN A 329 13.34 3.39 -16.61
CA ASN A 329 14.75 3.67 -16.33
C ASN A 329 15.61 2.93 -17.36
N ALA A 330 16.22 3.66 -18.29
CA ALA A 330 17.21 3.12 -19.20
C ALA A 330 18.61 3.20 -18.55
N THR A 331 19.17 2.06 -18.15
CA THR A 331 20.60 1.93 -17.78
C THR A 331 21.23 0.89 -18.70
N ASN A 332 22.15 1.31 -19.57
CA ASN A 332 22.96 0.41 -20.38
C ASN A 332 24.22 0.02 -19.58
N GLY A 333 24.30 -1.23 -19.15
CA GLY A 333 25.54 -1.87 -18.73
C GLY A 333 26.10 -2.69 -19.90
N LEU A 334 27.25 -2.27 -20.44
CA LEU A 334 28.07 -3.08 -21.35
C LEU A 334 29.14 -3.79 -20.52
N GLN A 335 28.99 -5.10 -20.31
CA GLN A 335 30.12 -6.00 -20.03
C GLN A 335 30.63 -6.54 -21.36
N ALA A 336 31.91 -6.30 -21.64
CA ALA A 336 32.61 -6.85 -22.79
C ALA A 336 33.03 -8.30 -22.51
N ARG A 337 32.75 -9.17 -23.48
CA ARG A 337 33.63 -10.26 -23.91
C ARG A 337 34.12 -9.92 -25.31
#